data_AF-A0A9P8LBB0-F1
#
_entry.id   AF-A0A9P8LBB0-F1
#
_cell.length_a   1.000
_cell.length_b   1.000
_cell.length_c   1.000
_cell.angle_alpha   90.00
_cell.angle_beta   90.00
_cell.angle_gamma   90.00
#
_symmetry.space_group_name_H-M   'P 1'
#
loop_
_entity.id
_entity.type
_entity.pdbx_description
1 polymer ?
#
loop_
_entity_poly.entity_id
_entity_poly.type
_entity_poly.pdbx_seq_one_letter_code
_entity_poly.pdbx_strand_id
1 'polypeptide(L)'
;MSRSTDPGHFFQTEASLEEAARKSQKAHNSNGNPIVLPSKILAVEPDPLDAGRAYVAESGGTVRRIVLEVYVSSGRVFAGSWDKLIWSWNPENREVLRKYSGHLDFVKAVLYFVPGGSNSELLVSGGADASIFVWDVNSGAKLHVLKGHARGVQALALNYFESDALNGAAIIFSGGSEREVKQWRIDSHSAVELEGSEPILEHETSIYKIRFAGEDMWTASADNTARRLVLERGGWRTDTTLVHPDFVRDVVLDDSGRWVITACRDEEVRVWDVAVYNPFPLVLPRGYANICSIKTGKLHHIFSGHFEEVTGLALLGQTLLSVSIDCTIRQWSLKPKDLQAAVAAAEEAKIGGVKEATPKLKATALITEDEERELAELMEDND
;
A
#
# COMPACT_ATOMS: atom_id res chain seq x y z
N MET A 1 0.37 46.12 14.65
CA MET A 1 0.99 44.88 14.15
C MET A 1 1.18 43.91 15.31
N SER A 2 0.18 43.09 15.63
CA SER A 2 0.36 42.01 16.62
C SER A 2 1.13 40.87 15.96
N ARG A 3 2.38 40.70 16.35
CA ARG A 3 3.14 39.48 16.06
C ARG A 3 2.58 38.38 16.96
N SER A 4 1.66 37.58 16.42
CA SER A 4 1.30 36.31 17.02
C SER A 4 2.56 35.43 17.07
N THR A 5 2.87 34.89 18.24
CA THR A 5 3.98 33.94 18.47
C THR A 5 3.53 32.50 18.27
N ASP A 6 2.37 32.27 17.66
CA ASP A 6 1.85 30.95 17.35
C ASP A 6 2.62 30.33 16.16
N PRO A 7 3.33 29.21 16.34
CA PRO A 7 4.04 28.51 15.27
C PRO A 7 3.14 28.11 14.10
N GLY A 8 1.82 28.05 14.28
CA GLY A 8 0.85 27.76 13.22
C GLY A 8 0.58 28.92 12.25
N HIS A 9 1.01 30.14 12.57
CA HIS A 9 0.75 31.35 11.77
C HIS A 9 1.89 31.74 10.81
N PHE A 10 2.93 30.91 10.67
CA PHE A 10 4.06 31.19 9.78
C PHE A 10 3.78 30.62 8.37
N PHE A 11 3.43 31.51 7.44
CA PHE A 11 3.36 31.27 5.98
C PHE A 11 2.54 30.05 5.51
N GLN A 12 1.24 30.01 5.82
CA GLN A 12 0.32 29.15 5.06
C GLN A 12 0.00 29.83 3.73
N THR A 13 0.34 29.18 2.61
CA THR A 13 -0.05 29.64 1.28
C THR A 13 -1.55 29.45 1.08
N GLU A 14 -2.17 30.21 0.16
CA GLU A 14 -3.56 30.00 -0.23
C GLU A 14 -3.80 28.54 -0.65
N ALA A 15 -2.88 27.96 -1.42
CA ALA A 15 -2.91 26.55 -1.80
C ALA A 15 -2.91 25.60 -0.59
N SER A 16 -2.14 25.88 0.47
CA SER A 16 -2.12 25.07 1.69
C SER A 16 -3.44 25.18 2.47
N LEU A 17 -4.06 26.36 2.47
CA LEU A 17 -5.37 26.58 3.10
C LEU A 17 -6.48 25.88 2.33
N GLU A 18 -6.46 25.96 1.01
CA GLU A 18 -7.38 25.26 0.11
C GLU A 18 -7.25 23.74 0.26
N GLU A 19 -6.03 23.22 0.31
CA GLU A 19 -5.79 21.79 0.52
C GLU A 19 -6.29 21.34 1.91
N ALA A 20 -6.03 22.13 2.96
CA ALA A 20 -6.54 21.84 4.30
C ALA A 20 -8.07 21.88 4.36
N ALA A 21 -8.71 22.84 3.66
CA ALA A 21 -10.16 22.93 3.54
C ALA A 21 -10.75 21.74 2.76
N ARG A 22 -10.11 21.31 1.67
CA ARG A 22 -10.52 20.11 0.93
C ARG A 22 -10.40 18.85 1.79
N LYS A 23 -9.29 18.70 2.52
CA LYS A 23 -9.07 17.56 3.43
C LYS A 23 -10.09 17.55 4.56
N SER A 24 -10.39 18.70 5.17
CA SER A 24 -11.39 18.77 6.24
C SER A 24 -12.80 18.42 5.74
N GLN A 25 -13.17 18.84 4.52
CA GLN A 25 -14.43 18.44 3.89
C GLN A 25 -14.47 16.92 3.64
N LYS A 26 -13.41 16.35 3.04
CA LYS A 26 -13.32 14.92 2.72
C LYS A 26 -13.17 14.04 3.98
N ALA A 27 -12.69 14.58 5.10
CA ALA A 27 -12.60 13.87 6.37
C ALA A 27 -13.96 13.41 6.93
N HIS A 28 -15.05 14.07 6.53
CA HIS A 28 -16.41 13.65 6.89
C HIS A 28 -16.94 12.48 6.05
N ASN A 29 -16.16 11.99 5.08
CA ASN A 29 -16.56 10.88 4.21
C ASN A 29 -16.61 9.55 4.97
N SER A 30 -17.79 8.91 4.99
CA SER A 30 -18.05 7.63 5.64
C SER A 30 -17.89 6.40 4.72
N ASN A 31 -17.52 6.60 3.45
CA ASN A 31 -17.32 5.51 2.49
C ASN A 31 -16.29 4.50 2.99
N GLY A 32 -16.61 3.21 2.88
CA GLY A 32 -15.72 2.15 3.34
C GLY A 32 -15.61 2.05 4.87
N ASN A 33 -16.60 2.52 5.63
CA ASN A 33 -16.70 2.30 7.08
C ASN A 33 -15.38 2.56 7.86
N PRO A 34 -14.92 3.83 7.90
CA PRO A 34 -13.58 4.16 8.39
C PRO A 34 -13.41 3.82 9.88
N ILE A 35 -12.33 3.11 10.19
CA ILE A 35 -11.83 2.90 11.55
C ILE A 35 -10.72 3.92 11.80
N VAL A 36 -10.94 4.85 12.72
CA VAL A 36 -9.98 5.90 13.08
C VAL A 36 -9.00 5.39 14.12
N LEU A 37 -7.71 5.60 13.88
CA LEU A 37 -6.62 5.26 14.78
C LEU A 37 -5.96 6.52 15.35
N PRO A 38 -5.36 6.43 16.56
CA PRO A 38 -4.76 7.59 17.22
C PRO A 38 -3.45 8.05 16.59
N SER A 39 -2.82 7.24 15.74
CA SER A 39 -1.58 7.61 15.06
C SER A 39 -1.48 7.02 13.65
N LYS A 40 -0.47 7.46 12.88
CA LYS A 40 -0.32 7.12 11.47
C LYS A 40 -0.08 5.62 11.29
N ILE A 41 -0.68 5.07 10.25
CA ILE A 41 -0.56 3.66 9.92
C ILE A 41 0.66 3.44 9.04
N LEU A 42 1.52 2.51 9.45
CA LEU A 42 2.77 2.18 8.76
C LEU A 42 2.65 0.92 7.91
N ALA A 43 1.91 -0.07 8.39
CA ALA A 43 1.68 -1.32 7.68
C ALA A 43 0.34 -1.90 8.10
N VAL A 44 -0.29 -2.58 7.14
CA VAL A 44 -1.42 -3.47 7.38
C VAL A 44 -1.07 -4.82 6.75
N GLU A 45 -1.26 -5.89 7.49
CA GLU A 45 -1.15 -7.24 6.91
C GLU A 45 -2.33 -8.09 7.40
N PRO A 46 -2.95 -8.91 6.50
CA PRO A 46 -3.97 -9.87 6.88
C PRO A 46 -3.49 -10.77 8.00
N ASP A 47 -4.42 -11.21 8.84
CA ASP A 47 -4.13 -12.19 9.88
C ASP A 47 -4.13 -13.60 9.24
N PRO A 48 -2.99 -14.33 9.20
CA PRO A 48 -2.86 -15.55 8.38
C PRO A 48 -3.67 -16.80 8.83
N LEU A 49 -4.13 -16.82 10.07
CA LEU A 49 -4.92 -17.89 10.67
C LEU A 49 -6.40 -17.48 10.86
N ASP A 50 -6.81 -16.27 10.46
CA ASP A 50 -8.23 -15.92 10.27
C ASP A 50 -8.43 -14.79 9.26
N ALA A 51 -9.28 -15.12 8.32
CA ALA A 51 -9.69 -14.26 7.23
C ALA A 51 -10.48 -13.00 7.66
N GLY A 52 -10.82 -12.81 8.94
CA GLY A 52 -11.55 -11.63 9.43
C GLY A 52 -10.70 -10.49 9.99
N ARG A 53 -9.43 -10.71 10.37
CA ARG A 53 -8.60 -9.70 11.06
C ARG A 53 -7.37 -9.28 10.28
N ALA A 54 -6.80 -8.15 10.72
CA ALA A 54 -5.52 -7.66 10.22
C ALA A 54 -4.70 -7.07 11.38
N TYR A 55 -3.39 -7.16 11.22
CA TYR A 55 -2.44 -6.42 12.04
C TYR A 55 -2.21 -5.04 11.47
N VAL A 56 -2.17 -4.05 12.35
CA VAL A 56 -1.88 -2.67 12.00
C VAL A 56 -0.70 -2.21 12.83
N ALA A 57 0.38 -1.82 12.15
CA ALA A 57 1.51 -1.17 12.79
C ALA A 57 1.29 0.35 12.78
N GLU A 58 1.34 0.96 13.95
CA GLU A 58 1.19 2.40 14.13
C GLU A 58 2.55 3.10 14.37
N SER A 59 2.67 4.35 13.93
CA SER A 59 3.88 5.16 14.10
C SER A 59 4.24 5.43 15.56
N GLY A 60 3.29 5.26 16.49
CA GLY A 60 3.55 5.32 17.93
C GLY A 60 4.30 4.10 18.50
N GLY A 61 4.83 3.20 17.66
CA GLY A 61 5.50 1.97 18.10
C GLY A 61 4.54 0.92 18.67
N THR A 62 3.25 1.06 18.39
CA THR A 62 2.20 0.15 18.84
C THR A 62 1.78 -0.72 17.66
N VAL A 63 1.76 -2.04 17.84
CA VAL A 63 1.08 -2.93 16.91
C VAL A 63 -0.29 -3.24 17.50
N ARG A 64 -1.34 -2.77 16.82
CA ARG A 64 -2.71 -3.08 17.20
C ARG A 64 -3.21 -4.21 16.33
N ARG A 65 -3.73 -5.24 16.99
CA ARG A 65 -4.63 -6.19 16.38
C ARG A 65 -6.02 -5.56 16.41
N ILE A 66 -6.44 -4.97 15.29
CA ILE A 66 -7.81 -4.50 15.15
C ILE A 66 -8.73 -5.71 15.02
N VAL A 67 -9.90 -5.66 15.66
CA VAL A 67 -10.85 -6.78 15.72
C VAL A 67 -12.00 -6.57 14.73
N LEU A 68 -12.08 -7.46 13.75
CA LEU A 68 -13.31 -8.09 13.25
C LEU A 68 -13.05 -9.62 13.17
N GLU A 69 -12.82 -10.28 14.32
CA GLU A 69 -12.61 -11.75 14.54
C GLU A 69 -11.41 -12.52 13.82
N VAL A 70 -10.48 -13.27 14.53
CA VAL A 70 -8.93 -13.20 14.56
C VAL A 70 -8.16 -14.41 14.05
N TYR A 71 -6.90 -14.27 13.51
CA TYR A 71 -5.67 -15.05 13.83
C TYR A 71 -4.45 -15.03 12.83
N VAL A 72 -3.22 -15.33 13.36
CA VAL A 72 -1.74 -15.09 13.10
C VAL A 72 -1.03 -15.98 12.06
N SER A 73 0.31 -15.99 11.88
CA SER A 73 1.05 -17.23 11.50
C SER A 73 2.23 -17.47 12.46
N SER A 74 2.32 -18.69 12.99
CA SER A 74 3.40 -19.20 13.85
C SER A 74 3.83 -18.30 15.01
N GLY A 75 2.93 -18.03 15.96
CA GLY A 75 3.25 -17.56 17.32
C GLY A 75 4.03 -16.24 17.47
N ARG A 76 4.40 -15.55 16.38
CA ARG A 76 5.22 -14.34 16.39
C ARG A 76 4.78 -13.37 15.30
N VAL A 77 4.65 -12.09 15.66
CA VAL A 77 4.47 -10.98 14.72
C VAL A 77 5.77 -10.21 14.65
N PHE A 78 6.23 -9.83 13.46
CA PHE A 78 7.41 -8.99 13.26
C PHE A 78 7.02 -7.65 12.66
N ALA A 79 7.62 -6.56 13.13
CA ALA A 79 7.46 -5.24 12.51
C ALA A 79 8.76 -4.46 12.52
N GLY A 80 9.13 -3.93 11.35
CA GLY A 80 10.15 -2.90 11.22
C GLY A 80 9.62 -1.56 11.74
N SER A 81 10.48 -0.79 12.41
CA SER A 81 10.10 0.46 13.04
C SER A 81 11.04 1.61 12.64
N TRP A 82 10.54 2.84 12.82
CA TRP A 82 11.31 4.07 12.61
C TRP A 82 12.33 4.32 13.73
N ASP A 83 12.26 3.57 14.82
CA ASP A 83 13.32 3.55 15.84
C ASP A 83 14.56 2.73 15.41
N LYS A 84 14.59 2.29 14.13
CA LYS A 84 15.68 1.53 13.49
C LYS A 84 15.80 0.08 13.99
N LEU A 85 14.80 -0.38 14.73
CA LEU A 85 14.74 -1.75 15.24
C LEU A 85 13.67 -2.55 14.49
N ILE A 86 13.84 -3.86 14.52
CA ILE A 86 12.73 -4.78 14.28
C ILE A 86 12.28 -5.30 15.63
N TRP A 87 10.98 -5.39 15.78
CA TRP A 87 10.35 -5.89 16.99
C TRP A 87 9.61 -7.17 16.67
N SER A 88 9.62 -8.10 17.62
CA SER A 88 8.78 -9.29 17.56
C SER A 88 7.91 -9.42 18.80
N TRP A 89 6.67 -9.86 18.62
CA TRP A 89 5.69 -10.03 19.69
C TRP A 89 5.04 -11.39 19.63
N ASN A 90 4.63 -11.92 20.79
CA ASN A 90 3.71 -13.03 20.85
C ASN A 90 2.28 -12.47 20.69
N PRO A 91 1.54 -12.86 19.65
CA PRO A 91 0.23 -12.31 19.37
C PRO A 91 -0.88 -12.80 20.31
N GLU A 92 -0.67 -13.90 21.05
CA GLU A 92 -1.63 -14.42 22.01
C GLU A 92 -1.65 -13.57 23.29
N ASN A 93 -0.47 -13.35 23.89
CA ASN A 93 -0.33 -12.61 25.14
C ASN A 93 0.09 -11.14 24.96
N ARG A 94 0.39 -10.72 23.72
CA ARG A 94 0.83 -9.37 23.31
C ARG A 94 2.15 -8.92 23.90
N GLU A 95 2.95 -9.86 24.41
CA GLU A 95 4.25 -9.55 24.99
C GLU A 95 5.29 -9.33 23.90
N VAL A 96 6.18 -8.36 24.14
CA VAL A 96 7.38 -8.18 23.33
C VAL A 96 8.30 -9.37 23.58
N LEU A 97 8.60 -10.13 22.54
CA LEU A 97 9.52 -11.27 22.62
C LEU A 97 10.97 -10.84 22.46
N ARG A 98 11.27 -10.02 21.44
CA ARG A 98 12.64 -9.69 21.05
C ARG A 98 12.71 -8.40 20.24
N LYS A 99 13.87 -7.75 20.30
CA LYS A 99 14.27 -6.63 19.45
C LYS A 99 15.52 -7.04 18.65
N TYR A 100 15.54 -6.70 17.37
CA TYR A 100 16.67 -6.92 16.47
C TYR A 100 17.28 -5.55 16.16
N SER A 101 18.53 -5.35 16.60
CA SER A 101 19.27 -4.11 16.42
C SER A 101 20.39 -4.28 15.41
N GLY A 102 20.53 -3.31 14.51
CA GLY A 102 21.61 -3.31 13.54
C GLY A 102 21.44 -2.33 12.38
N HIS A 103 20.20 -1.96 12.03
CA HIS A 103 19.97 -0.93 11.03
C HIS A 103 20.38 0.45 11.55
N LEU A 104 20.91 1.26 10.63
CA LEU A 104 21.35 2.63 10.91
C LEU A 104 20.25 3.65 10.66
N ASP A 105 19.18 3.24 9.98
CA ASP A 105 18.01 4.04 9.63
C ASP A 105 16.73 3.21 9.66
N PHE A 106 15.58 3.80 9.30
CA PHE A 106 14.26 3.20 9.40
C PHE A 106 14.16 1.84 8.70
N VAL A 107 13.54 0.87 9.38
CA VAL A 107 13.26 -0.43 8.77
C VAL A 107 11.94 -0.34 8.03
N LYS A 108 11.95 -0.62 6.72
CA LYS A 108 10.82 -0.40 5.82
C LYS A 108 10.19 -1.70 5.34
N ALA A 109 10.99 -2.76 5.21
CA ALA A 109 10.53 -4.07 4.79
C ALA A 109 11.00 -5.14 5.77
N VAL A 110 10.12 -6.09 6.08
CA VAL A 110 10.44 -7.30 6.83
C VAL A 110 9.82 -8.49 6.12
N LEU A 111 10.54 -9.61 6.09
CA LEU A 111 10.11 -10.84 5.45
C LEU A 111 10.55 -12.01 6.34
N TYR A 112 9.60 -12.87 6.71
CA TYR A 112 9.86 -14.08 7.48
C TYR A 112 9.65 -15.31 6.61
N PHE A 113 10.53 -16.29 6.71
CA PHE A 113 10.35 -17.59 6.08
C PHE A 113 11.20 -18.67 6.75
N VAL A 114 10.84 -19.92 6.47
CA VAL A 114 11.63 -21.10 6.86
C VAL A 114 12.15 -21.74 5.57
N PRO A 115 13.48 -21.81 5.33
CA PRO A 115 14.02 -22.45 4.14
C PRO A 115 13.65 -23.94 4.10
N GLY A 116 13.39 -24.48 2.91
CA GLY A 116 13.00 -25.88 2.72
C GLY A 116 14.00 -26.86 3.35
N GLY A 117 13.51 -27.86 4.09
CA GLY A 117 14.39 -28.85 4.72
C GLY A 117 15.22 -28.34 5.92
N SER A 118 15.04 -27.08 6.35
CA SER A 118 15.65 -26.52 7.55
C SER A 118 14.62 -26.29 8.66
N ASN A 119 15.05 -26.40 9.91
CA ASN A 119 14.27 -25.95 11.09
C ASN A 119 14.66 -24.53 11.52
N SER A 120 15.57 -23.88 10.80
CA SER A 120 16.01 -22.52 11.10
C SER A 120 15.01 -21.50 10.54
N GLU A 121 14.38 -20.76 11.44
CA GLU A 121 13.52 -19.64 11.13
C GLU A 121 14.37 -18.41 10.77
N LEU A 122 14.19 -17.87 9.57
CA LEU A 122 14.91 -16.70 9.09
C LEU A 122 13.99 -15.49 9.00
N LEU A 123 14.54 -14.34 9.40
CA LEU A 123 13.96 -13.03 9.20
C LEU A 123 14.90 -12.23 8.29
N VAL A 124 14.34 -11.54 7.32
CA VAL A 124 15.05 -10.64 6.43
C VAL A 124 14.47 -9.25 6.58
N SER A 125 15.32 -8.24 6.67
CA SER A 125 14.89 -6.86 6.83
C SER A 125 15.60 -5.92 5.87
N GLY A 126 14.84 -4.99 5.29
CA GLY A 126 15.33 -3.94 4.40
C GLY A 126 15.17 -2.58 5.07
N GLY A 127 16.27 -1.81 5.10
CA GLY A 127 16.32 -0.50 5.73
C GLY A 127 16.46 0.67 4.75
N ALA A 128 16.13 1.86 5.22
CA ALA A 128 16.43 3.12 4.54
C ALA A 128 17.95 3.39 4.43
N ASP A 129 18.76 2.67 5.20
CA ASP A 129 20.23 2.64 5.17
C ASP A 129 20.81 1.81 4.00
N ALA A 130 20.00 1.48 3.01
CA ALA A 130 20.34 0.68 1.82
C ALA A 130 20.88 -0.73 2.14
N SER A 131 20.72 -1.20 3.39
CA SER A 131 21.20 -2.50 3.82
C SER A 131 20.05 -3.50 3.93
N ILE A 132 20.34 -4.76 3.58
CA ILE A 132 19.47 -5.88 3.88
C ILE A 132 20.19 -6.80 4.88
N PHE A 133 19.50 -7.15 5.96
CA PHE A 133 20.04 -8.07 6.98
C PHE A 133 19.25 -9.36 7.01
N VAL A 134 19.95 -10.47 7.23
CA VAL A 134 19.38 -11.79 7.49
C VAL A 134 19.64 -12.13 8.96
N TRP A 135 18.60 -12.52 9.67
CA TRP A 135 18.61 -12.80 11.09
C TRP A 135 18.16 -14.22 11.36
N ASP A 136 18.79 -14.86 12.33
CA ASP A 136 18.22 -16.05 12.97
C ASP A 136 17.17 -15.59 13.98
N VAL A 137 15.93 -16.05 13.78
CA VAL A 137 14.77 -15.62 14.57
C VAL A 137 14.86 -16.08 16.04
N ASN A 138 15.45 -17.25 16.29
CA ASN A 138 15.47 -17.85 17.62
C ASN A 138 16.52 -17.21 18.53
N SER A 139 17.75 -17.04 18.03
CA SER A 139 18.86 -16.41 18.73
C SER A 139 18.81 -14.87 18.67
N GLY A 140 18.19 -14.30 17.63
CA GLY A 140 18.27 -12.88 17.32
C GLY A 140 19.58 -12.43 16.68
N ALA A 141 20.45 -13.38 16.33
CA ALA A 141 21.75 -13.07 15.76
C ALA A 141 21.60 -12.57 14.31
N LYS A 142 22.38 -11.55 13.96
CA LYS A 142 22.56 -11.14 12.57
C LYS A 142 23.50 -12.15 11.89
N LEU A 143 22.96 -12.92 10.95
CA LEU A 143 23.68 -13.96 10.21
C LEU A 143 24.45 -13.37 9.03
N HIS A 144 23.75 -12.60 8.19
CA HIS A 144 24.32 -12.08 6.94
C HIS A 144 23.93 -10.61 6.70
N VAL A 145 24.76 -9.96 5.90
CA VAL A 145 24.54 -8.61 5.39
C VAL A 145 24.60 -8.65 3.88
N LEU A 146 23.49 -8.32 3.25
CA LEU A 146 23.36 -8.21 1.80
C LEU A 146 23.51 -6.73 1.42
N LYS A 147 24.53 -6.44 0.62
CA LYS A 147 24.82 -5.10 0.09
C LYS A 147 24.70 -5.17 -1.43
N GLY A 148 24.02 -4.19 -2.01
CA GLY A 148 23.86 -4.09 -3.46
C GLY A 148 23.00 -2.93 -3.89
N HIS A 149 22.00 -2.56 -3.09
CA HIS A 149 21.22 -1.35 -3.31
C HIS A 149 22.03 -0.09 -3.00
N ALA A 150 21.87 0.96 -3.83
CA ALA A 150 22.50 2.26 -3.60
C ALA A 150 21.64 3.17 -2.71
N ARG A 151 20.34 2.85 -2.60
CA ARG A 151 19.35 3.61 -1.81
C ARG A 151 18.53 2.71 -0.90
N GLY A 152 17.73 3.34 -0.03
CA GLY A 152 16.88 2.65 0.92
C GLY A 152 15.97 1.60 0.28
N VAL A 153 15.93 0.42 0.90
CA VAL A 153 15.12 -0.72 0.50
C VAL A 153 13.70 -0.54 1.03
N GLN A 154 12.71 -0.74 0.18
CA GLN A 154 11.29 -0.48 0.49
C GLN A 154 10.43 -1.73 0.41
N ALA A 155 10.81 -2.71 -0.40
CA ALA A 155 10.05 -3.93 -0.62
C ALA A 155 10.95 -5.16 -0.52
N LEU A 156 10.41 -6.22 0.06
CA LEU A 156 10.97 -7.58 0.06
C LEU A 156 9.85 -8.55 -0.29
N ALA A 157 10.15 -9.55 -1.13
CA ALA A 157 9.21 -10.59 -1.51
C ALA A 157 9.90 -11.94 -1.64
N LEU A 158 9.26 -12.99 -1.15
CA LEU A 158 9.73 -14.36 -1.32
C LEU A 158 9.12 -14.97 -2.59
N ASN A 159 9.96 -15.59 -3.43
CA ASN A 159 9.47 -16.46 -4.49
C ASN A 159 9.32 -17.88 -3.94
N TYR A 160 8.09 -18.28 -3.64
CA TYR A 160 7.79 -19.62 -3.12
C TYR A 160 7.93 -20.73 -4.18
N PHE A 161 7.81 -20.39 -5.47
CA PHE A 161 7.78 -21.37 -6.56
C PHE A 161 9.17 -21.94 -6.90
N GLU A 162 10.18 -21.08 -6.91
CA GLU A 162 11.58 -21.48 -7.11
C GLU A 162 12.32 -21.74 -5.78
N SER A 163 11.61 -21.66 -4.65
CA SER A 163 12.20 -22.06 -3.37
C SER A 163 12.48 -23.55 -3.43
N ASP A 164 13.76 -23.90 -3.45
CA ASP A 164 14.17 -25.26 -3.70
C ASP A 164 13.91 -26.07 -2.43
N ALA A 165 12.79 -26.77 -2.37
CA ALA A 165 12.46 -27.67 -1.27
C ALA A 165 13.52 -28.76 -1.07
N LEU A 166 14.36 -29.06 -2.07
CA LEU A 166 15.46 -30.02 -1.98
C LEU A 166 16.81 -29.39 -1.56
N ASN A 167 17.12 -28.16 -1.99
CA ASN A 167 18.40 -27.50 -1.66
C ASN A 167 18.31 -26.56 -0.44
N GLY A 168 17.11 -26.26 0.04
CA GLY A 168 16.89 -25.45 1.24
C GLY A 168 17.31 -23.99 1.12
N ALA A 169 17.39 -23.47 -0.10
CA ALA A 169 17.62 -22.07 -0.39
C ALA A 169 16.31 -21.42 -0.88
N ALA A 170 16.03 -20.22 -0.38
CA ALA A 170 14.95 -19.39 -0.85
C ALA A 170 15.46 -18.26 -1.75
N ILE A 171 14.66 -17.90 -2.74
CA ILE A 171 14.92 -16.75 -3.60
C ILE A 171 14.07 -15.58 -3.13
N ILE A 172 14.74 -14.47 -2.80
CA ILE A 172 14.11 -13.24 -2.33
C ILE A 172 14.37 -12.13 -3.33
N PHE A 173 13.35 -11.31 -3.56
CA PHE A 173 13.40 -10.13 -4.39
C PHE A 173 13.36 -8.90 -3.50
N SER A 174 14.15 -7.90 -3.84
CA SER A 174 14.15 -6.62 -3.13
C SER A 174 14.02 -5.45 -4.10
N GLY A 175 13.20 -4.48 -3.70
CA GLY A 175 13.00 -3.22 -4.41
C GLY A 175 13.19 -2.05 -3.45
N GLY A 176 13.59 -0.90 -3.98
CA GLY A 176 13.95 0.25 -3.15
C GLY A 176 13.60 1.59 -3.77
N SER A 177 14.28 2.63 -3.29
CA SER A 177 14.16 4.01 -3.81
C SER A 177 14.92 4.23 -5.13
N GLU A 178 15.13 3.13 -5.85
CA GLU A 178 15.79 3.01 -7.14
C GLU A 178 14.95 2.06 -8.00
N ARG A 179 15.26 2.01 -9.29
CA ARG A 179 14.48 1.26 -10.28
C ARG A 179 14.80 -0.22 -10.37
N GLU A 180 15.82 -0.68 -9.64
CA GLU A 180 16.31 -2.04 -9.72
C GLU A 180 15.54 -2.94 -8.77
N VAL A 181 15.04 -4.07 -9.27
CA VAL A 181 14.71 -5.23 -8.43
C VAL A 181 15.92 -6.17 -8.44
N LYS A 182 16.43 -6.48 -7.25
CA LYS A 182 17.56 -7.41 -7.06
C LYS A 182 17.08 -8.76 -6.55
N GLN A 183 17.84 -9.80 -6.87
CA GLN A 183 17.54 -11.18 -6.53
C GLN A 183 18.61 -11.74 -5.60
N TRP A 184 18.18 -12.39 -4.53
CA TRP A 184 19.05 -12.94 -3.49
C TRP A 184 18.73 -14.40 -3.28
N ARG A 185 19.76 -15.23 -3.21
CA ARG A 185 19.64 -16.61 -2.74
C ARG A 185 20.03 -16.64 -1.28
N ILE A 186 19.12 -17.12 -0.43
CA ILE A 186 19.31 -17.19 1.02
C ILE A 186 19.00 -18.59 1.52
N ASP A 187 19.95 -19.20 2.20
CA ASP A 187 19.80 -20.45 2.94
C ASP A 187 20.23 -20.26 4.41
N SER A 188 20.22 -21.33 5.21
CA SER A 188 20.58 -21.27 6.64
C SER A 188 22.04 -20.85 6.92
N HIS A 189 22.92 -20.94 5.93
CA HIS A 189 24.37 -20.76 6.06
C HIS A 189 24.94 -19.70 5.11
N SER A 190 24.22 -19.34 4.05
CA SER A 190 24.67 -18.40 3.03
C SER A 190 23.55 -17.45 2.60
N ALA A 191 23.94 -16.21 2.30
CA ALA A 191 23.07 -15.23 1.66
C ALA A 191 23.91 -14.46 0.64
N VAL A 192 23.57 -14.59 -0.64
CA VAL A 192 24.32 -14.00 -1.75
C VAL A 192 23.40 -13.42 -2.81
N GLU A 193 23.86 -12.39 -3.53
CA GLU A 193 23.20 -11.94 -4.76
C GLU A 193 23.28 -13.06 -5.80
N LEU A 194 22.19 -13.26 -6.55
CA LEU A 194 22.09 -14.36 -7.50
C LEU A 194 23.02 -14.13 -8.71
N GLU A 195 24.13 -14.88 -8.76
CA GLU A 195 25.14 -14.77 -9.83
C GLU A 195 24.53 -14.97 -11.23
N GLY A 196 24.90 -14.08 -12.16
CA GLY A 196 24.42 -14.12 -13.55
C GLY A 196 23.01 -13.53 -13.77
N SER A 197 22.32 -13.09 -12.71
CA SER A 197 21.09 -12.29 -12.86
C SER A 197 21.44 -10.82 -13.00
N GLU A 198 21.10 -10.22 -14.14
CA GLU A 198 21.07 -8.76 -14.24
C GLU A 198 19.93 -8.23 -13.35
N PRO A 199 20.08 -7.05 -12.72
CA PRO A 199 18.98 -6.42 -12.03
C PRO A 199 17.78 -6.26 -12.96
N ILE A 200 16.57 -6.47 -12.45
CA ILE A 200 15.36 -6.30 -13.25
C ILE A 200 15.07 -4.81 -13.32
N LEU A 201 15.06 -4.26 -14.54
CA LEU A 201 15.01 -2.83 -14.84
C LEU A 201 13.74 -2.44 -15.59
N GLU A 202 12.60 -2.96 -15.16
CA GLU A 202 11.32 -2.70 -15.83
C GLU A 202 10.75 -1.33 -15.46
N HIS A 203 10.94 -0.85 -14.22
CA HIS A 203 10.46 0.46 -13.79
C HIS A 203 11.45 1.59 -14.10
N GLU A 204 10.95 2.83 -14.11
CA GLU A 204 11.79 4.02 -14.32
C GLU A 204 12.34 4.59 -13.01
N THR A 205 11.62 4.39 -11.90
CA THR A 205 11.92 5.00 -10.61
C THR A 205 11.68 4.02 -9.45
N SER A 206 11.43 4.52 -8.24
CA SER A 206 11.34 3.72 -7.00
C SER A 206 10.31 2.60 -7.08
N ILE A 207 10.61 1.46 -6.48
CA ILE A 207 9.71 0.32 -6.32
C ILE A 207 9.23 0.30 -4.86
N TYR A 208 7.92 0.53 -4.66
CA TYR A 208 7.30 0.60 -3.35
C TYR A 208 6.85 -0.77 -2.81
N LYS A 209 6.39 -1.66 -3.70
CA LYS A 209 5.95 -3.01 -3.32
C LYS A 209 6.34 -4.03 -4.38
N ILE A 210 6.66 -5.23 -3.93
CA ILE A 210 6.80 -6.44 -4.75
C ILE A 210 5.94 -7.51 -4.09
N ARG A 211 5.12 -8.21 -4.85
CA ARG A 211 4.34 -9.38 -4.40
C ARG A 211 4.36 -10.46 -5.47
N PHE A 212 4.38 -11.72 -5.05
CA PHE A 212 4.22 -12.86 -5.97
C PHE A 212 2.77 -13.33 -6.01
N ALA A 213 2.30 -13.69 -7.20
CA ALA A 213 1.01 -14.33 -7.45
C ALA A 213 1.23 -15.58 -8.30
N GLY A 214 1.52 -16.70 -7.63
CA GLY A 214 2.01 -17.90 -8.33
C GLY A 214 3.42 -17.66 -8.87
N GLU A 215 3.59 -17.87 -10.18
CA GLU A 215 4.87 -17.65 -10.89
C GLU A 215 5.09 -16.18 -11.28
N ASP A 216 4.02 -15.37 -11.30
CA ASP A 216 4.08 -13.98 -11.72
C ASP A 216 4.49 -13.06 -10.56
N MET A 217 5.23 -12.01 -10.87
CA MET A 217 5.60 -10.97 -9.92
C MET A 217 4.83 -9.68 -10.23
N TRP A 218 4.21 -9.11 -9.20
CA TRP A 218 3.56 -7.80 -9.27
C TRP A 218 4.38 -6.75 -8.54
N THR A 219 4.54 -5.61 -9.18
CA THR A 219 5.31 -4.48 -8.66
C THR A 219 4.48 -3.20 -8.66
N ALA A 220 4.66 -2.36 -7.66
CA ALA A 220 4.07 -1.03 -7.54
C ALA A 220 5.19 0.02 -7.45
N SER A 221 5.09 1.10 -8.24
CA SER A 221 6.19 2.06 -8.41
C SER A 221 5.77 3.54 -8.35
N ALA A 222 6.77 4.38 -8.06
CA ALA A 222 6.70 5.84 -8.18
C ALA A 222 6.66 6.33 -9.64
N ASP A 223 6.80 5.45 -10.64
CA ASP A 223 6.63 5.83 -12.06
C ASP A 223 5.15 5.86 -12.51
N ASN A 224 4.23 5.91 -11.54
CA ASN A 224 2.79 5.87 -11.73
C ASN A 224 2.26 4.56 -12.34
N THR A 225 3.04 3.48 -12.28
CA THR A 225 2.60 2.17 -12.78
C THR A 225 2.61 1.08 -11.73
N ALA A 226 1.65 0.17 -11.84
CA ALA A 226 1.77 -1.19 -11.33
C ALA A 226 1.97 -2.14 -12.50
N ARG A 227 2.90 -3.08 -12.38
CA ARG A 227 3.24 -3.99 -13.48
C ARG A 227 3.18 -5.44 -13.04
N ARG A 228 2.79 -6.30 -13.99
CA ARG A 228 2.95 -7.74 -13.93
C ARG A 228 4.18 -8.13 -14.71
N LEU A 229 5.11 -8.77 -14.04
CA LEU A 229 6.34 -9.28 -14.61
C LEU A 229 6.24 -10.80 -14.68
N VAL A 230 6.55 -11.36 -15.85
CA VAL A 230 6.56 -12.80 -16.11
C VAL A 230 8.00 -13.23 -16.38
N LEU A 231 8.38 -14.40 -15.88
CA LEU A 231 9.69 -14.97 -16.11
C LEU A 231 9.72 -15.69 -17.46
N GLU A 232 10.47 -15.16 -18.43
CA GLU A 232 10.69 -15.79 -19.73
C GLU A 232 12.15 -16.28 -19.87
N ARG A 233 12.48 -16.98 -20.97
CA ARG A 233 13.85 -17.49 -21.22
C ARG A 233 14.94 -16.40 -21.21
N GLY A 234 14.56 -15.12 -21.35
CA GLY A 234 15.45 -13.96 -21.31
C GLY A 234 15.42 -13.16 -20.01
N GLY A 235 14.80 -13.69 -18.95
CA GLY A 235 14.61 -13.03 -17.67
C GLY A 235 13.20 -12.46 -17.50
N TRP A 236 13.01 -11.70 -16.42
CA TRP A 236 11.75 -11.04 -16.10
C TRP A 236 11.40 -9.96 -17.11
N ARG A 237 10.17 -9.95 -17.61
CA ARG A 237 9.66 -8.94 -18.55
C ARG A 237 8.26 -8.49 -18.17
N THR A 238 7.96 -7.22 -18.43
CA THR A 238 6.61 -6.68 -18.24
C THR A 238 5.64 -7.30 -19.26
N ASP A 239 4.59 -7.94 -18.74
CA ASP A 239 3.47 -8.42 -19.54
C ASP A 239 2.29 -7.45 -19.50
N THR A 240 1.92 -6.96 -18.31
CA THR A 240 0.78 -6.06 -18.11
C THR A 240 1.22 -4.81 -17.35
N THR A 241 0.75 -3.63 -17.79
CA THR A 241 1.00 -2.34 -17.13
C THR A 241 -0.32 -1.65 -16.80
N LEU A 242 -0.49 -1.26 -15.54
CA LEU A 242 -1.64 -0.53 -15.02
C LEU A 242 -1.21 0.91 -14.69
N VAL A 243 -1.71 1.88 -15.45
CA VAL A 243 -1.29 3.29 -15.35
C VAL A 243 -2.18 4.08 -14.40
N HIS A 244 -1.57 4.90 -13.56
CA HIS A 244 -2.21 5.69 -12.53
C HIS A 244 -1.91 7.20 -12.69
N PRO A 245 -2.69 8.09 -12.06
CA PRO A 245 -2.40 9.53 -12.08
C PRO A 245 -1.18 9.95 -11.26
N ASP A 246 -0.83 9.18 -10.23
CA ASP A 246 0.28 9.44 -9.29
C ASP A 246 0.88 8.10 -8.83
N PHE A 247 1.79 8.14 -7.86
CA PHE A 247 2.58 7.01 -7.38
C PHE A 247 1.72 5.85 -6.87
N VAL A 248 2.04 4.64 -7.31
CA VAL A 248 1.37 3.42 -6.83
C VAL A 248 2.12 2.87 -5.63
N ARG A 249 1.47 2.84 -4.46
CA ARG A 249 2.09 2.47 -3.19
C ARG A 249 2.04 0.98 -2.89
N ASP A 250 0.96 0.32 -3.25
CA ASP A 250 0.76 -1.11 -2.96
C ASP A 250 -0.09 -1.76 -4.05
N VAL A 251 0.06 -3.08 -4.17
CA VAL A 251 -0.68 -3.93 -5.09
C VAL A 251 -1.03 -5.24 -4.39
N VAL A 252 -2.31 -5.62 -4.45
CA VAL A 252 -2.82 -6.89 -3.94
C VAL A 252 -3.70 -7.55 -4.97
N LEU A 253 -3.76 -8.88 -4.93
CA LEU A 253 -4.58 -9.67 -5.83
C LEU A 253 -5.65 -10.39 -5.02
N ASP A 254 -6.78 -10.64 -5.65
CA ASP A 254 -7.78 -11.52 -5.08
C ASP A 254 -7.41 -13.00 -5.22
N ASP A 255 -7.99 -13.82 -4.35
CA ASP A 255 -7.74 -15.27 -4.33
C ASP A 255 -8.14 -15.94 -5.65
N SER A 256 -9.05 -15.33 -6.42
CA SER A 256 -9.44 -15.82 -7.75
C SER A 256 -8.45 -15.45 -8.86
N GLY A 257 -7.51 -14.54 -8.57
CA GLY A 257 -6.56 -13.98 -9.53
C GLY A 257 -7.19 -13.04 -10.56
N ARG A 258 -8.50 -12.78 -10.48
CA ARG A 258 -9.23 -11.94 -11.43
C ARG A 258 -9.05 -10.46 -11.14
N TRP A 259 -9.05 -10.07 -9.87
CA TRP A 259 -9.01 -8.68 -9.47
C TRP A 259 -7.62 -8.33 -9.00
N VAL A 260 -7.04 -7.31 -9.63
CA VAL A 260 -5.86 -6.64 -9.10
C VAL A 260 -6.33 -5.33 -8.48
N ILE A 261 -5.88 -5.06 -7.27
CA ILE A 261 -6.23 -3.86 -6.53
C ILE A 261 -4.94 -3.08 -6.26
N THR A 262 -4.98 -1.79 -6.56
CA THR A 262 -3.84 -0.89 -6.35
C THR A 262 -4.20 0.28 -5.46
N ALA A 263 -3.24 0.66 -4.61
CA ALA A 263 -3.31 1.86 -3.78
C ALA A 263 -2.46 2.95 -4.42
N CYS A 264 -3.01 4.15 -4.49
CA CYS A 264 -2.37 5.28 -5.15
C CYS A 264 -2.24 6.47 -4.20
N ARG A 265 -1.20 7.27 -4.45
CA ARG A 265 -0.93 8.51 -3.71
C ARG A 265 -2.02 9.55 -3.88
N ASP A 266 -2.82 9.44 -4.94
CA ASP A 266 -3.96 10.31 -5.22
C ASP A 266 -5.21 10.04 -4.35
N GLU A 267 -5.05 9.31 -3.23
CA GLU A 267 -6.08 8.99 -2.23
C GLU A 267 -7.07 7.89 -2.66
N GLU A 268 -6.92 7.37 -3.87
CA GLU A 268 -7.90 6.48 -4.47
C GLU A 268 -7.39 5.02 -4.53
N VAL A 269 -8.33 4.09 -4.37
CA VAL A 269 -8.07 2.65 -4.48
C VAL A 269 -8.74 2.13 -5.74
N ARG A 270 -7.98 1.46 -6.61
CA ARG A 270 -8.47 1.05 -7.94
C ARG A 270 -8.55 -0.46 -8.04
N VAL A 271 -9.67 -0.94 -8.58
CA VAL A 271 -9.92 -2.35 -8.87
C VAL A 271 -9.85 -2.54 -10.38
N TRP A 272 -8.99 -3.44 -10.82
CA TRP A 272 -8.70 -3.74 -12.22
C TRP A 272 -9.21 -5.15 -12.56
N ASP A 273 -9.98 -5.28 -13.64
CA ASP A 273 -10.37 -6.60 -14.17
C ASP A 273 -9.22 -7.15 -14.99
N VAL A 274 -8.54 -8.10 -14.37
CA VAL A 274 -7.36 -8.77 -14.87
C VAL A 274 -7.75 -10.23 -15.12
N ALA A 275 -8.73 -10.40 -16.01
CA ALA A 275 -9.41 -11.67 -16.23
C ALA A 275 -8.44 -12.84 -16.48
N VAL A 276 -8.45 -13.79 -15.54
CA VAL A 276 -7.82 -15.11 -15.67
C VAL A 276 -8.84 -16.04 -16.33
N TYR A 277 -8.71 -16.31 -17.62
CA TYR A 277 -9.42 -17.44 -18.24
C TYR A 277 -8.53 -18.67 -18.19
N ASN A 278 -8.78 -19.55 -17.21
CA ASN A 278 -8.32 -20.93 -17.29
C ASN A 278 -9.51 -21.89 -17.13
N PRO A 279 -9.99 -22.54 -18.21
CA PRO A 279 -11.13 -23.45 -18.16
C PRO A 279 -10.79 -24.81 -17.52
N PHE A 280 -9.51 -25.07 -17.18
CA PHE A 280 -9.07 -26.31 -16.54
C PHE A 280 -8.07 -26.01 -15.40
N PRO A 281 -8.46 -26.13 -14.12
CA PRO A 281 -7.48 -26.13 -13.04
C PRO A 281 -6.60 -27.38 -13.19
N LEU A 282 -5.33 -27.20 -13.59
CA LEU A 282 -4.38 -28.30 -13.66
C LEU A 282 -3.79 -28.50 -12.26
N VAL A 283 -4.28 -29.51 -11.55
CA VAL A 283 -3.69 -29.95 -10.28
C VAL A 283 -2.38 -30.66 -10.61
N LEU A 284 -1.26 -29.94 -10.53
CA LEU A 284 0.06 -30.57 -10.57
C LEU A 284 0.39 -31.18 -9.19
N PRO A 285 1.24 -32.22 -9.13
CA PRO A 285 1.63 -32.88 -7.87
C PRO A 285 2.32 -31.99 -6.84
N ARG A 286 2.60 -30.71 -7.15
CA ARG A 286 3.33 -29.74 -6.33
C ARG A 286 2.57 -28.42 -6.09
N GLY A 287 1.25 -28.40 -6.27
CA GLY A 287 0.42 -27.21 -6.02
C GLY A 287 -0.04 -26.53 -7.31
N TYR A 288 -1.04 -25.66 -7.17
CA TYR A 288 -1.71 -24.96 -8.27
C TYR A 288 -0.72 -24.10 -9.07
N ALA A 289 -0.41 -24.52 -10.30
CA ALA A 289 0.21 -23.63 -11.28
C ALA A 289 -0.91 -22.84 -11.96
N ASN A 290 -1.16 -21.61 -11.49
CA ASN A 290 -1.99 -20.65 -12.20
C ASN A 290 -1.16 -20.09 -13.37
N ILE A 291 -1.05 -20.85 -14.46
CA ILE A 291 -0.52 -20.34 -15.72
C ILE A 291 -1.57 -19.35 -16.26
N CYS A 292 -1.39 -18.07 -15.96
CA CYS A 292 -2.35 -17.01 -16.29
C CYS A 292 -1.87 -16.22 -17.52
N SER A 293 -2.55 -16.40 -18.65
CA SER A 293 -2.52 -15.39 -19.71
C SER A 293 -3.62 -14.37 -19.42
N ILE A 294 -3.23 -13.23 -18.83
CA ILE A 294 -4.12 -12.11 -18.56
C ILE A 294 -4.42 -11.40 -19.87
N LYS A 295 -5.71 -11.14 -20.16
CA LYS A 295 -6.13 -10.50 -21.43
C LYS A 295 -6.62 -9.06 -21.29
N THR A 296 -6.92 -8.57 -20.10
CA THR A 296 -7.37 -7.18 -19.91
C THR A 296 -6.71 -6.55 -18.70
N GLY A 297 -6.22 -5.31 -18.84
CA GLY A 297 -5.82 -4.44 -17.73
C GLY A 297 -6.85 -3.32 -17.52
N LYS A 298 -8.15 -3.66 -17.61
CA LYS A 298 -9.21 -2.66 -17.67
C LYS A 298 -9.56 -2.20 -16.26
N LEU A 299 -9.59 -0.88 -16.05
CA LEU A 299 -10.11 -0.32 -14.81
C LEU A 299 -11.60 -0.67 -14.66
N HIS A 300 -11.95 -1.33 -13.56
CA HIS A 300 -13.32 -1.76 -13.27
C HIS A 300 -14.02 -0.78 -12.31
N HIS A 301 -13.36 -0.40 -11.22
CA HIS A 301 -13.94 0.49 -10.22
C HIS A 301 -12.87 1.31 -9.48
N ILE A 302 -13.29 2.44 -8.90
CA ILE A 302 -12.47 3.27 -8.02
C ILE A 302 -13.22 3.47 -6.71
N PHE A 303 -12.64 3.02 -5.60
CA PHE A 303 -13.12 3.31 -4.27
C PHE A 303 -12.53 4.65 -3.78
N SER A 304 -13.42 5.63 -3.58
CA SER A 304 -13.08 6.94 -3.03
C SER A 304 -13.58 7.09 -1.60
N GLY A 305 -12.67 7.45 -0.70
CA GLY A 305 -12.96 7.56 0.73
C GLY A 305 -11.90 8.32 1.50
N HIS A 306 -10.64 7.92 1.34
CA HIS A 306 -9.50 8.54 2.02
C HIS A 306 -9.29 9.98 1.59
N PHE A 307 -8.68 10.78 2.46
CA PHE A 307 -8.36 12.18 2.17
C PHE A 307 -6.86 12.50 2.28
N GLU A 308 -6.05 11.45 2.38
CA GLU A 308 -4.60 11.44 2.25
C GLU A 308 -4.18 10.19 1.48
N GLU A 309 -2.91 10.14 1.06
CA GLU A 309 -2.36 9.04 0.27
C GLU A 309 -2.63 7.66 0.89
N VAL A 310 -3.07 6.71 0.06
CA VAL A 310 -3.26 5.31 0.48
C VAL A 310 -1.91 4.62 0.44
N THR A 311 -1.42 4.20 1.60
CA THR A 311 -0.04 3.70 1.77
C THR A 311 0.06 2.18 1.72
N GLY A 312 -1.03 1.46 1.97
CA GLY A 312 -1.02 0.01 2.02
C GLY A 312 -2.38 -0.60 1.79
N LEU A 313 -2.36 -1.85 1.32
CA LEU A 313 -3.54 -2.67 1.10
C LEU A 313 -3.35 -4.04 1.77
N ALA A 314 -4.45 -4.56 2.29
CA ALA A 314 -4.55 -5.94 2.77
C ALA A 314 -5.86 -6.54 2.27
N LEU A 315 -5.81 -7.78 1.77
CA LEU A 315 -7.01 -8.49 1.35
C LEU A 315 -7.37 -9.60 2.35
N LEU A 316 -8.64 -9.62 2.73
CA LEU A 316 -9.24 -10.53 3.70
C LEU A 316 -10.40 -11.27 3.04
N GLY A 317 -10.08 -12.34 2.32
CA GLY A 317 -11.02 -13.03 1.44
C GLY A 317 -11.60 -12.07 0.40
N GLN A 318 -12.87 -11.68 0.56
CA GLN A 318 -13.54 -10.73 -0.34
C GLN A 318 -13.70 -9.33 0.26
N THR A 319 -13.02 -9.04 1.37
CA THR A 319 -12.98 -7.70 1.96
C THR A 319 -11.59 -7.11 1.78
N LEU A 320 -11.52 -5.97 1.12
CA LEU A 320 -10.30 -5.20 0.95
C LEU A 320 -10.17 -4.18 2.07
N LEU A 321 -9.01 -4.14 2.70
CA LEU A 321 -8.60 -3.08 3.61
C LEU A 321 -7.66 -2.11 2.89
N SER A 322 -7.91 -0.82 3.05
CA SER A 322 -6.99 0.24 2.66
C SER A 322 -6.58 1.06 3.87
N VAL A 323 -5.30 1.43 3.93
CA VAL A 323 -4.76 2.26 5.01
C VAL A 323 -4.14 3.53 4.44
N SER A 324 -4.30 4.63 5.15
CA SER A 324 -3.84 5.94 4.73
C SER A 324 -3.18 6.70 5.87
N ILE A 325 -2.41 7.73 5.49
CA ILE A 325 -1.80 8.68 6.43
C ILE A 325 -2.86 9.55 7.11
N ASP A 326 -4.10 9.53 6.64
CA ASP A 326 -5.27 10.10 7.32
C ASP A 326 -5.65 9.41 8.65
N CYS A 327 -4.85 8.42 9.08
CA CYS A 327 -5.06 7.61 10.28
C CYS A 327 -6.35 6.78 10.23
N THR A 328 -6.87 6.49 9.03
CA THR A 328 -8.04 5.62 8.85
C THR A 328 -7.70 4.31 8.16
N ILE A 329 -8.44 3.28 8.55
CA ILE A 329 -8.53 2.00 7.83
C ILE A 329 -9.93 1.92 7.26
N ARG A 330 -10.04 1.73 5.94
CA ARG A 330 -11.32 1.58 5.24
C ARG A 330 -11.47 0.17 4.70
N GLN A 331 -12.70 -0.30 4.66
CA GLN A 331 -13.12 -1.64 4.29
C GLN A 331 -14.01 -1.58 3.05
N TRP A 332 -13.65 -2.34 2.03
CA TRP A 332 -14.34 -2.35 0.74
C TRP A 332 -14.73 -3.78 0.40
N SER A 333 -16.00 -4.01 0.06
CA SER A 333 -16.46 -5.34 -0.34
C SER A 333 -16.15 -5.58 -1.82
N LEU A 334 -15.44 -6.67 -2.11
CA LEU A 334 -15.21 -7.20 -3.45
C LEU A 334 -16.21 -8.32 -3.81
N LYS A 335 -17.22 -8.55 -2.97
CA LYS A 335 -18.32 -9.49 -3.31
C LYS A 335 -18.98 -9.04 -4.60
N PRO A 336 -19.29 -9.95 -5.55
CA PRO A 336 -19.81 -9.56 -6.87
C PRO A 336 -21.02 -8.62 -6.82
N LYS A 337 -21.96 -8.86 -5.90
CA LYS A 337 -23.14 -8.02 -5.72
C LYS A 337 -22.80 -6.61 -5.21
N ASP A 338 -21.94 -6.53 -4.20
CA ASP A 338 -21.57 -5.26 -3.57
C ASP A 338 -20.70 -4.42 -4.50
N LEU A 339 -19.78 -5.06 -5.23
CA LEU A 339 -18.94 -4.41 -6.23
C LEU A 339 -19.78 -3.89 -7.42
N GLN A 340 -20.76 -4.67 -7.88
CA GLN A 340 -21.71 -4.21 -8.91
C GLN A 340 -22.53 -3.00 -8.42
N ALA A 341 -23.03 -3.04 -7.19
CA ALA A 341 -23.75 -1.92 -6.59
C ALA A 341 -22.86 -0.68 -6.46
N ALA A 342 -21.59 -0.84 -6.06
CA ALA A 342 -20.63 0.25 -5.97
C ALA A 342 -20.32 0.88 -7.35
N VAL A 343 -20.17 0.05 -8.39
CA VAL A 343 -20.02 0.52 -9.77
C VAL A 343 -21.23 1.33 -10.22
N ALA A 344 -22.44 0.80 -10.02
CA ALA A 344 -23.67 1.50 -10.39
C ALA A 344 -23.80 2.85 -9.65
N ALA A 345 -23.54 2.87 -8.34
CA ALA A 345 -23.58 4.10 -7.56
C ALA A 345 -22.56 5.15 -8.04
N ALA A 346 -21.35 4.72 -8.44
CA ALA A 346 -20.34 5.63 -8.99
C ALA A 346 -20.72 6.16 -10.39
N GLU A 347 -21.39 5.35 -11.22
CA GLU A 347 -21.93 5.82 -12.50
C GLU A 347 -23.07 6.81 -12.32
N GLU A 348 -23.99 6.54 -11.38
CA GLU A 348 -25.07 7.46 -11.02
C GLU A 348 -24.53 8.80 -10.49
N ALA A 349 -23.51 8.78 -9.63
CA ALA A 349 -22.87 10.00 -9.12
C ALA A 349 -22.23 10.83 -10.24
N LYS A 350 -21.61 10.19 -11.23
CA LYS A 350 -21.07 10.89 -12.42
C LYS A 350 -22.19 11.57 -13.22
N ILE A 351 -23.32 10.89 -13.41
CA ILE A 351 -24.47 11.45 -14.14
C ILE A 351 -25.15 12.57 -13.35
N GLY A 352 -25.27 12.43 -12.03
CA GLY A 352 -25.82 13.44 -11.12
C GLY A 352 -24.97 14.71 -11.09
N GLY A 353 -23.65 14.58 -11.05
CA GLY A 353 -22.72 15.71 -11.08
C GLY A 353 -22.73 16.49 -12.41
N VAL A 354 -23.08 15.85 -13.53
CA VAL A 354 -23.26 16.54 -14.82
C VAL A 354 -24.52 17.42 -14.83
N LYS A 355 -25.52 17.17 -13.97
CA LYS A 355 -26.75 17.97 -13.90
C LYS A 355 -26.64 19.23 -13.02
N GLU A 356 -25.57 19.42 -12.25
CA GLU A 356 -25.37 20.59 -11.39
C GLU A 356 -24.50 21.70 -12.00
N ALA A 357 -24.06 21.57 -13.26
CA ALA A 357 -23.33 22.62 -13.97
C ALA A 357 -24.28 23.52 -14.81
N THR A 358 -25.20 24.21 -14.15
CA THR A 358 -25.68 25.51 -14.65
C THR A 358 -25.55 26.51 -13.52
N PRO A 359 -24.60 27.47 -13.58
CA PRO A 359 -24.57 28.54 -12.60
C PRO A 359 -25.83 29.38 -12.80
N LYS A 360 -26.78 29.29 -11.86
CA LYS A 360 -27.77 30.33 -11.69
C LYS A 360 -27.00 31.57 -11.24
N LEU A 361 -26.69 32.45 -12.19
CA LEU A 361 -26.39 33.85 -11.92
C LEU A 361 -27.48 34.34 -10.96
N LYS A 362 -27.12 34.55 -9.68
CA LYS A 362 -27.93 35.34 -8.78
C LYS A 362 -28.01 36.71 -9.42
N ALA A 363 -29.18 37.04 -9.97
CA ALA A 363 -29.54 38.40 -10.31
C ALA A 363 -29.21 39.27 -9.10
N THR A 364 -28.34 40.24 -9.35
CA THR A 364 -28.01 41.37 -8.50
C THR A 364 -29.24 41.87 -7.76
N ALA A 365 -29.12 42.01 -6.44
CA ALA A 365 -30.09 42.75 -5.64
C ALA A 365 -30.20 44.16 -6.25
N LEU A 366 -31.36 44.45 -6.81
CA LEU A 366 -31.75 45.80 -7.22
C LEU A 366 -31.84 46.62 -5.93
N ILE A 367 -30.98 47.64 -5.82
CA ILE A 367 -31.12 48.71 -4.83
C ILE A 367 -32.52 49.30 -5.03
N THR A 368 -33.28 49.41 -3.94
CA THR A 368 -34.63 50.00 -4.01
C THR A 368 -34.53 51.51 -4.21
N GLU A 369 -35.46 52.12 -4.96
CA GLU A 369 -35.52 53.58 -5.22
C GLU A 369 -35.45 54.45 -3.95
N ASP A 370 -35.84 53.89 -2.79
CA ASP A 370 -35.74 54.57 -1.50
C ASP A 370 -34.30 54.64 -0.97
N GLU A 371 -33.46 53.62 -1.24
CA GLU A 371 -32.05 53.60 -0.83
C GLU A 371 -31.18 54.54 -1.70
N GLU A 372 -31.52 54.71 -2.98
CA GLU A 372 -30.85 55.72 -3.84
C GLU A 372 -31.19 57.16 -3.42
N ARG A 373 -32.39 57.38 -2.85
CA ARG A 373 -32.81 58.71 -2.39
C ARG A 373 -32.12 59.11 -1.08
N GLU A 374 -31.97 58.18 -0.14
CA GLU A 374 -31.21 58.43 1.10
C GLU A 374 -29.72 58.67 0.84
N LEU A 375 -29.13 57.99 -0.16
CA LEU A 375 -27.74 58.20 -0.58
C LEU A 375 -27.51 59.57 -1.25
N ALA A 376 -28.51 60.09 -1.98
CA ALA A 376 -28.44 61.42 -2.59
C ALA A 376 -28.52 62.53 -1.54
N GLU A 377 -29.40 62.40 -0.53
CA GLU A 377 -29.49 63.36 0.58
C GLU A 377 -28.21 63.39 1.44
N LEU A 378 -27.56 62.23 1.65
CA LEU A 378 -26.28 62.14 2.37
C LEU A 378 -25.08 62.74 1.63
N MET A 379 -25.19 62.98 0.32
CA MET A 379 -24.12 63.55 -0.51
C MET A 379 -24.26 65.07 -0.71
N GLU A 380 -25.41 65.68 -0.38
CA GLU A 380 -25.64 67.13 -0.50
C GLU A 380 -25.28 67.93 0.77
N ASP A 381 -25.08 67.27 1.92
CA ASP A 381 -24.80 67.92 3.22
C ASP A 381 -23.29 68.10 3.55
N ASN A 382 -22.40 68.04 2.56
CA ASN A 382 -20.94 68.11 2.78
C ASN A 382 -20.18 69.07 1.85
N ASP A 383 -20.78 70.19 1.44
CA ASP A 383 -20.07 71.35 0.86
C ASP A 383 -20.17 72.62 1.73
#